data_AF-A0A2M7ZVR6-F1
#
_entry.id   AF-A0A2M7ZVR6-F1
#
_cell.length_a   1.000
_cell.length_b   1.000
_cell.length_c   1.000
_cell.angle_alpha   90.00
_cell.angle_beta   90.00
_cell.angle_gamma   90.00
#
_symmetry.space_group_name_H-M   'P 1'
#
loop_
_entity.id
_entity.type
_entity.pdbx_description
1 polymer ?
#
loop_
_entity_poly.entity_id
_entity_poly.type
_entity_poly.pdbx_seq_one_letter_code
_entity_poly.pdbx_strand_id
1 'polypeptide(L)'
;MNFVHLHVSLTLTCLKGSFLYCIILYMEIIIKGTKIKLTESLKDFIEEKIRDLEKFFEFKVKEDFEVKAFIEIGKLSKHHRRGDVFCAECQIFLPGKGVRSVAEKEDLKLAICEVRDELQRQLEKYKKAQMQKTARGKRRIKKDLKLSRGARFYRKGRILEEGI
;
A
#
# COMPACT_ATOMS: atom_id res chain seq x y z
N MET A 1 -11.14 -24.49 -3.90
CA MET A 1 -10.71 -23.08 -3.72
C MET A 1 -10.67 -22.83 -2.23
N ASN A 2 -9.50 -22.99 -1.61
CA ASN A 2 -9.38 -22.96 -0.14
C ASN A 2 -8.88 -21.58 0.27
N PHE A 3 -9.81 -20.67 0.55
CA PHE A 3 -9.54 -19.42 1.27
C PHE A 3 -9.47 -19.75 2.75
N VAL A 4 -8.28 -19.66 3.35
CA VAL A 4 -8.14 -19.80 4.80
C VAL A 4 -8.38 -18.41 5.39
N HIS A 5 -9.62 -18.15 5.82
CA HIS A 5 -9.96 -16.98 6.61
C HIS A 5 -9.51 -17.21 8.05
N LEU A 6 -8.47 -16.52 8.50
CA LEU A 6 -8.09 -16.49 9.91
C LEU A 6 -8.85 -15.35 10.60
N HIS A 7 -10.04 -15.66 11.11
CA HIS A 7 -10.82 -14.76 11.96
C HIS A 7 -10.26 -14.85 13.38
N VAL A 8 -9.49 -13.85 13.83
CA VAL A 8 -9.10 -13.71 15.24
C VAL A 8 -9.95 -12.61 15.85
N SER A 9 -11.17 -12.98 16.26
CA SER A 9 -11.98 -12.21 17.19
C SER A 9 -11.41 -12.38 18.60
N LEU A 10 -10.75 -11.35 19.14
CA LEU A 10 -10.46 -11.28 20.57
C LEU A 10 -11.20 -10.12 21.23
N THR A 11 -12.06 -10.52 22.15
CA THR A 11 -12.88 -9.73 23.05
C THR A 11 -12.06 -8.77 23.91
N LEU A 12 -12.57 -7.55 24.06
CA LEU A 12 -12.09 -6.56 25.02
C LEU A 12 -12.14 -7.12 26.45
N THR A 13 -10.98 -7.20 27.10
CA THR A 13 -10.90 -7.05 28.55
C THR A 13 -9.84 -6.00 28.88
N CYS A 14 -10.33 -4.85 29.30
CA CYS A 14 -9.56 -3.72 29.81
C CYS A 14 -9.08 -4.06 31.23
N LEU A 15 -7.77 -4.09 31.46
CA LEU A 15 -7.21 -3.86 32.80
C LEU A 15 -5.76 -3.38 32.71
N LYS A 16 -5.57 -2.13 33.15
CA LYS A 16 -4.37 -1.52 33.75
C LYS A 16 -3.26 -1.04 32.79
N GLY A 17 -3.16 0.29 32.73
CA GLY A 17 -1.88 1.00 32.89
C GLY A 17 -0.92 1.02 31.70
N SER A 18 -0.78 2.20 31.09
CA SER A 18 0.42 2.62 30.34
C SER A 18 0.87 1.73 29.18
N PHE A 19 0.00 1.48 28.20
CA PHE A 19 0.38 1.02 26.86
C PHE A 19 -0.59 1.57 25.81
N LEU A 20 -0.80 2.89 25.80
CA LEU A 20 -1.48 3.59 24.71
C LEU A 20 -0.50 3.79 23.54
N TYR A 21 0.25 2.75 23.20
CA TYR A 21 1.03 2.71 21.97
C TYR A 21 0.16 2.06 20.91
N CYS A 22 0.02 2.77 19.79
CA CYS A 22 -0.30 2.18 18.52
C CYS A 22 -1.69 1.54 18.49
N ILE A 23 -2.69 2.32 18.07
CA ILE A 23 -3.72 1.78 17.17
C ILE A 23 -2.94 1.02 16.10
N ILE A 24 -2.86 -0.30 16.23
CA ILE A 24 -2.15 -1.14 15.28
C ILE A 24 -2.93 -0.99 13.99
N LEU A 25 -2.38 -0.24 13.04
CA LEU A 25 -2.87 -0.18 11.67
C LEU A 25 -2.65 -1.57 11.08
N TYR A 26 -3.60 -2.47 11.34
CA TYR A 26 -3.50 -3.84 10.88
C TYR A 26 -3.77 -3.83 9.38
N MET A 27 -2.74 -4.07 8.58
CA MET A 27 -2.93 -4.37 7.17
C MET A 27 -3.40 -5.81 7.05
N GLU A 28 -4.54 -6.05 6.40
CA GLU A 28 -5.02 -7.40 6.12
C GLU A 28 -4.23 -7.97 4.93
N ILE A 29 -3.50 -9.08 5.14
CA ILE A 29 -2.71 -9.76 4.10
C ILE A 29 -3.45 -11.01 3.64
N ILE A 30 -3.78 -11.07 2.36
CA ILE A 30 -4.48 -12.19 1.73
C ILE A 30 -3.54 -12.88 0.75
N ILE A 31 -3.12 -14.11 1.10
CA ILE A 31 -2.14 -14.89 0.35
C ILE A 31 -2.85 -15.93 -0.53
N LYS A 32 -2.52 -15.96 -1.82
CA LYS A 32 -2.98 -16.96 -2.80
C LYS A 32 -1.80 -17.68 -3.42
N GLY A 33 -1.92 -19.00 -3.55
CA GLY A 33 -0.92 -19.86 -4.20
C GLY A 33 -1.48 -20.48 -5.49
N THR A 34 -0.83 -20.23 -6.62
CA THR A 34 -1.22 -20.71 -7.94
C THR A 34 -0.24 -21.78 -8.43
N LYS A 35 -0.68 -23.04 -8.41
CA LYS A 35 0.14 -24.22 -8.77
C LYS A 35 1.37 -24.43 -7.87
N ILE A 36 1.33 -23.90 -6.65
CA ILE A 36 2.37 -24.10 -5.63
C ILE A 36 1.69 -24.47 -4.30
N LYS A 37 2.37 -25.28 -3.49
CA LYS A 37 1.93 -25.57 -2.12
C LYS A 37 2.40 -24.46 -1.19
N LEU A 38 1.46 -23.79 -0.52
CA LEU A 38 1.77 -22.82 0.54
C LEU A 38 2.18 -23.57 1.81
N THR A 39 3.47 -23.57 2.14
CA THR A 39 3.98 -24.04 3.43
C THR A 39 3.88 -22.93 4.48
N GLU A 40 3.83 -23.30 5.76
CA GLU A 40 3.76 -22.31 6.84
C GLU A 40 4.96 -21.35 6.83
N SER A 41 6.17 -21.91 6.69
CA SER A 41 7.41 -21.15 6.57
C SER A 41 7.41 -20.13 5.42
N LEU A 42 6.68 -20.40 4.35
CA LEU A 42 6.56 -19.50 3.22
C LEU A 42 5.55 -18.39 3.49
N LYS A 43 4.45 -18.70 4.18
CA LYS A 43 3.50 -17.68 4.63
C LYS A 43 4.17 -16.72 5.61
N ASP A 44 4.88 -17.24 6.60
CA ASP A 44 5.60 -16.43 7.60
C ASP A 44 6.57 -15.48 6.91
N PHE A 45 7.33 -15.99 5.92
CA PHE A 45 8.25 -15.18 5.13
C PHE A 45 7.54 -14.08 4.33
N ILE A 46 6.40 -14.39 3.71
CA ILE A 46 5.60 -13.41 2.97
C ILE A 46 5.04 -12.35 3.91
N GLU A 47 4.47 -12.76 5.03
CA GLU A 47 3.93 -11.87 6.03
C GLU A 47 5.00 -10.93 6.58
N GLU A 48 6.18 -11.44 6.93
CA GLU A 48 7.33 -10.63 7.36
C GLU A 48 7.66 -9.56 6.32
N LYS A 49 7.84 -9.94 5.05
CA LYS A 49 8.24 -9.00 3.99
C LYS A 49 7.16 -8.00 3.63
N ILE A 50 5.89 -8.37 3.71
CA ILE A 50 4.79 -7.46 3.38
C ILE A 50 4.45 -6.55 4.56
N ARG A 51 4.54 -7.03 5.81
CA ARG A 51 4.38 -6.20 7.03
C ARG A 51 5.44 -5.12 7.14
N ASP A 52 6.66 -5.33 6.62
CA ASP A 52 7.69 -4.28 6.54
C ASP A 52 7.21 -2.99 5.83
N LEU A 53 6.14 -3.09 5.02
CA LEU A 53 5.53 -1.96 4.31
C LEU A 53 4.55 -1.15 5.18
N GLU A 54 4.14 -1.66 6.34
CA GLU A 54 3.17 -1.01 7.24
C GLU A 54 3.65 0.36 7.73
N LYS A 55 4.96 0.54 7.88
CA LYS A 55 5.60 1.83 8.21
C LYS A 55 5.25 2.98 7.24
N PHE A 56 4.79 2.63 6.04
CA PHE A 56 4.33 3.61 5.04
C PHE A 56 2.83 3.93 5.16
N PHE A 57 2.12 3.45 6.17
CA PHE A 57 0.69 3.72 6.39
C PHE A 57 0.42 4.55 7.65
N GLU A 58 1.39 4.67 8.57
CA GLU A 58 1.29 5.37 9.86
C GLU A 58 0.78 6.82 9.83
N PHE A 59 0.84 7.51 8.68
CA PHE A 59 0.64 8.96 8.66
C PHE A 59 -0.76 9.43 8.28
N LYS A 60 -1.58 8.68 7.54
CA LYS A 60 -2.78 9.24 6.85
C LYS A 60 -3.86 8.25 6.41
N VAL A 61 -3.86 7.02 6.88
CA VAL A 61 -5.06 6.21 6.66
C VAL A 61 -6.14 6.83 7.53
N LYS A 62 -7.25 7.30 6.91
CA LYS A 62 -8.40 7.76 7.69
C LYS A 62 -8.78 6.63 8.63
N GLU A 63 -9.20 6.94 9.86
CA GLU A 63 -9.54 5.94 10.88
C GLU A 63 -10.51 4.84 10.35
N ASP A 64 -11.30 5.15 9.31
CA ASP A 64 -12.26 4.24 8.70
C ASP A 64 -11.75 3.42 7.49
N PHE A 65 -10.47 3.53 7.09
CA PHE A 65 -9.97 2.83 5.89
C PHE A 65 -9.10 1.63 6.27
N GLU A 66 -9.58 0.44 5.94
CA GLU A 66 -8.84 -0.81 6.09
C GLU A 66 -7.89 -1.03 4.91
N VAL A 67 -6.59 -1.18 5.17
CA VAL A 67 -5.59 -1.47 4.15
C VAL A 67 -5.55 -2.97 3.90
N LYS A 68 -5.78 -3.39 2.66
CA LYS A 68 -5.70 -4.81 2.26
C LYS A 68 -4.59 -5.02 1.24
N ALA A 69 -3.77 -6.03 1.46
CA ALA A 69 -2.73 -6.49 0.55
C ALA A 69 -3.10 -7.87 0.02
N PHE A 70 -3.25 -7.99 -1.30
CA PHE A 70 -3.47 -9.26 -1.98
C PHE A 70 -2.16 -9.68 -2.62
N ILE A 71 -1.62 -10.81 -2.20
CA ILE A 71 -0.43 -11.39 -2.80
C ILE A 71 -0.77 -12.73 -3.44
N GLU A 72 -0.38 -12.88 -4.69
CA GLU A 72 -0.47 -14.11 -5.45
C GLU A 72 0.94 -14.59 -5.78
N ILE A 73 1.23 -15.85 -5.45
CA ILE A 73 2.48 -16.50 -5.80
C ILE A 73 2.21 -17.72 -6.65
N GLY A 74 3.02 -17.91 -7.69
CA GLY A 74 2.77 -18.95 -8.66
C GLY A 74 4.02 -19.49 -9.31
N LYS A 75 3.86 -20.64 -9.95
CA LYS A 75 4.85 -21.21 -10.86
C LYS A 75 4.35 -21.05 -12.29
N LEU A 76 5.07 -20.29 -13.10
CA LEU A 76 4.86 -20.19 -14.54
C LEU A 76 5.49 -21.42 -15.19
N SER A 77 4.78 -22.12 -16.07
CA SER A 77 5.28 -23.36 -16.67
C SER A 77 5.45 -23.29 -18.20
N LYS A 78 6.59 -23.82 -18.65
CA LYS A 78 6.83 -24.55 -19.92
C LYS A 78 7.25 -23.84 -21.21
N HIS A 79 7.47 -22.52 -21.30
CA HIS A 79 7.99 -21.91 -22.54
C HIS A 79 9.33 -21.18 -22.47
N HIS A 80 10.05 -21.28 -21.34
CA HIS A 80 11.41 -20.76 -21.25
C HIS A 80 12.42 -21.90 -21.40
N ARG A 81 13.41 -21.73 -22.28
CA ARG A 81 14.50 -22.69 -22.54
C ARG A 81 15.45 -22.90 -21.34
N ARG A 82 15.21 -22.23 -20.21
CA ARG A 82 16.02 -22.25 -18.99
C ARG A 82 15.10 -22.26 -17.77
N GLY A 83 14.98 -23.41 -17.12
CA GLY A 83 14.54 -23.53 -15.72
C GLY A 83 13.07 -23.26 -15.40
N ASP A 84 12.74 -23.49 -14.14
CA ASP A 84 11.47 -23.13 -13.52
C ASP A 84 11.44 -21.62 -13.25
N VAL A 85 10.33 -20.94 -13.60
CA VAL A 85 10.13 -19.52 -13.31
C VAL A 85 9.00 -19.37 -12.29
N PHE A 86 9.30 -18.68 -11.20
CA PHE A 86 8.34 -18.30 -10.17
C PHE A 86 7.88 -16.87 -10.40
N CYS A 87 6.60 -16.63 -10.15
CA CYS A 87 5.96 -15.33 -10.25
C CYS A 87 5.41 -14.93 -8.89
N ALA A 88 5.59 -13.67 -8.51
CA ALA A 88 4.96 -13.05 -7.36
C ALA A 88 4.27 -11.77 -7.84
N GLU A 89 3.01 -11.60 -7.47
CA GLU A 89 2.21 -10.42 -7.74
C GLU A 89 1.63 -9.91 -6.43
N CYS A 90 1.71 -8.61 -6.17
CA CYS A 90 1.07 -8.02 -5.00
C CYS A 90 0.35 -6.72 -5.35
N GLN A 91 -0.87 -6.60 -4.84
CA GLN A 91 -1.75 -5.45 -4.97
C GLN A 91 -2.13 -4.95 -3.58
N ILE A 92 -1.78 -3.70 -3.26
CA ILE A 92 -2.20 -3.03 -2.02
C ILE A 92 -3.25 -1.98 -2.36
N PHE A 93 -4.37 -2.03 -1.65
CA PHE A 93 -5.46 -1.06 -1.78
C PHE A 93 -5.25 0.10 -0.80
N LEU A 94 -5.28 1.33 -1.33
CA LEU A 94 -5.06 2.56 -0.57
C LEU A 94 -6.14 3.59 -0.92
N PRO A 95 -6.37 4.60 -0.05
CA PRO A 95 -7.33 5.65 -0.33
C PRO A 95 -7.03 6.37 -1.65
N GLY A 96 -7.96 6.25 -2.61
CA GLY A 96 -7.89 6.89 -3.91
C GLY A 96 -7.10 6.12 -4.97
N LYS A 97 -5.86 5.70 -4.71
CA LYS A 97 -5.05 4.92 -5.68
C LYS A 97 -4.23 3.83 -5.00
N GLY A 98 -4.51 2.57 -5.34
CA GLY A 98 -3.70 1.42 -4.93
C GLY A 98 -2.36 1.32 -5.68
N VAL A 99 -1.50 0.44 -5.19
CA VAL A 99 -0.17 0.13 -5.74
C VAL A 99 -0.10 -1.35 -6.12
N ARG A 100 0.60 -1.65 -7.22
CA ARG A 100 0.71 -3.00 -7.80
C ARG A 100 2.14 -3.25 -8.23
N SER A 101 2.65 -4.44 -7.95
CA SER A 101 3.94 -4.91 -8.46
C SER A 101 3.83 -6.39 -8.85
N VAL A 102 4.61 -6.77 -9.85
CA VAL A 102 4.71 -8.13 -10.37
C VAL A 102 6.18 -8.42 -10.66
N ALA A 103 6.69 -9.54 -10.18
CA ALA A 103 8.06 -9.99 -10.41
C ALA A 103 8.11 -11.45 -10.84
N GLU A 104 9.03 -11.75 -11.76
CA GLU A 104 9.31 -13.10 -12.24
C GLU A 104 10.79 -13.43 -12.04
N LYS A 105 11.10 -14.51 -11.31
CA LYS A 105 12.47 -14.94 -10.99
C LYS A 105 12.61 -16.46 -10.99
N GLU A 106 13.85 -16.92 -11.07
CA GLU A 106 14.21 -18.34 -10.94
C GLU A 106 14.02 -18.86 -9.50
N ASP A 107 13.99 -17.97 -8.50
CA ASP A 107 13.70 -18.28 -7.09
C ASP A 107 12.48 -17.47 -6.61
N LEU A 108 11.52 -18.16 -6.01
CA LEU A 108 10.32 -17.57 -5.41
C LEU A 108 10.63 -16.50 -4.36
N LYS A 109 11.63 -16.71 -3.51
CA LYS A 109 12.01 -15.74 -2.47
C LYS A 109 12.57 -14.46 -3.09
N LEU A 110 13.32 -14.58 -4.18
CA LEU A 110 13.82 -13.43 -4.92
C LEU A 110 12.67 -12.64 -5.57
N ALA A 111 11.67 -13.32 -6.15
CA ALA A 111 10.48 -12.66 -6.69
C ALA A 111 9.72 -11.89 -5.60
N ILE A 112 9.53 -12.48 -4.41
CA ILE A 112 8.87 -11.81 -3.28
C ILE A 112 9.65 -10.57 -2.82
N CYS A 113 10.99 -10.67 -2.72
CA CYS A 113 11.83 -9.54 -2.35
C CYS A 113 11.77 -8.40 -3.37
N GLU A 114 11.76 -8.71 -4.67
CA GLU A 114 11.66 -7.69 -5.72
C GLU A 114 10.28 -7.00 -5.68
N VAL A 115 9.20 -7.75 -5.49
CA VAL A 115 7.85 -7.18 -5.29
C VAL A 115 7.82 -6.23 -4.10
N ARG A 116 8.41 -6.63 -2.96
CA ARG A 116 8.53 -5.76 -1.78
C ARG A 116 9.25 -4.46 -2.11
N ASP A 117 10.40 -4.53 -2.78
CA ASP A 117 11.22 -3.36 -3.08
C ASP A 117 10.52 -2.39 -4.04
N GLU A 118 9.83 -2.93 -5.05
CA GLU A 118 9.03 -2.12 -5.95
C GLU A 118 7.84 -1.46 -5.23
N LEU A 119 7.12 -2.21 -4.40
CA LEU A 119 6.02 -1.67 -3.60
C LEU A 119 6.52 -0.58 -2.66
N GLN A 120 7.66 -0.76 -1.99
CA GLN A 120 8.26 0.27 -1.16
C GLN A 120 8.45 1.58 -1.94
N ARG A 121 9.04 1.52 -3.14
CA ARG A 121 9.25 2.71 -3.99
C ARG A 121 7.91 3.37 -4.37
N GLN A 122 6.89 2.57 -4.71
CA GLN A 122 5.57 3.09 -5.05
C GLN A 122 4.87 3.74 -3.85
N LEU A 123 5.00 3.15 -2.66
CA LEU A 123 4.46 3.66 -1.40
C LEU A 123 5.14 4.95 -0.96
N GLU A 124 6.46 5.06 -1.10
CA GLU A 124 7.19 6.31 -0.87
C GLU A 124 6.70 7.44 -1.78
N LYS A 125 6.51 7.12 -3.07
CA LYS A 125 5.95 8.07 -4.04
C LYS A 125 4.53 8.49 -3.67
N TYR A 126 3.70 7.54 -3.24
CA TYR A 126 2.34 7.81 -2.76
C TYR A 126 2.35 8.73 -1.53
N LYS A 127 3.15 8.42 -0.51
CA LYS A 127 3.34 9.24 0.70
C LYS A 127 3.72 10.68 0.34
N LYS A 128 4.74 10.84 -0.50
CA LYS A 128 5.23 12.15 -0.95
C LYS A 128 4.14 12.93 -1.69
N ALA A 129 3.37 12.27 -2.56
CA ALA A 129 2.26 12.91 -3.28
C ALA A 129 1.15 13.39 -2.32
N GLN A 130 0.78 12.60 -1.31
CA GLN A 130 -0.23 12.98 -0.32
C GLN A 130 0.24 14.14 0.56
N MET A 131 1.52 14.15 0.97
CA MET A 131 2.11 15.28 1.70
C MET A 131 2.05 16.58 0.88
N GLN A 132 2.42 16.52 -0.41
CA GLN A 132 2.36 17.69 -1.29
C GLN A 132 0.93 18.20 -1.49
N LYS A 133 -0.06 17.32 -1.69
CA LYS A 133 -1.47 17.71 -1.80
C LYS A 133 -1.95 18.47 -0.56
N THR A 134 -1.67 17.94 0.63
CA THR A 134 -2.02 18.61 1.89
C THR A 134 -1.31 19.96 2.05
N ALA A 135 -0.01 20.03 1.74
CA ALA A 135 0.74 21.30 1.81
C ALA A 135 0.18 22.35 0.84
N ARG A 136 -0.15 21.95 -0.39
CA ARG A 136 -0.80 22.84 -1.38
C ARG A 136 -2.17 23.31 -0.89
N GLY A 137 -2.98 22.42 -0.30
CA GLY A 137 -4.26 22.77 0.32
C GLY A 137 -4.13 23.81 1.43
N LYS A 138 -3.21 23.58 2.37
CA LYS A 138 -2.91 24.53 3.47
C LYS A 138 -2.47 25.90 2.94
N ARG A 139 -1.60 25.94 1.93
CA ARG A 139 -1.16 27.20 1.29
C ARG A 139 -2.32 27.96 0.63
N ARG A 140 -3.23 27.23 -0.04
CA ARG A 140 -4.43 27.82 -0.65
C ARG A 140 -5.33 28.43 0.42
N ILE A 141 -5.66 27.68 1.46
CA ILE A 141 -6.50 28.15 2.57
C ILE A 141 -5.87 29.38 3.25
N LYS A 142 -4.55 29.35 3.54
CA LYS A 142 -3.83 30.49 4.13
C LYS A 142 -3.89 31.74 3.24
N LYS A 143 -3.80 31.58 1.92
CA LYS A 143 -3.93 32.70 0.96
C LYS A 143 -5.36 33.24 0.99
N ASP A 144 -6.36 32.38 0.93
CA ASP A 144 -7.77 32.76 0.92
C ASP A 144 -8.17 33.48 2.22
N LEU A 145 -7.65 33.06 3.37
CA LEU A 145 -7.86 33.70 4.68
C LEU A 145 -7.31 35.14 4.75
N LYS A 146 -6.30 35.49 3.96
CA LYS A 146 -5.76 36.85 3.89
C LYS A 146 -6.58 37.80 3.01
N LEU A 147 -7.50 37.26 2.20
CA LEU A 147 -8.32 38.04 1.28
C LEU A 147 -9.67 38.39 1.92
N SER A 148 -10.23 39.55 1.56
CA SER A 148 -11.62 39.87 1.91
C SER A 148 -12.58 38.85 1.31
N ARG A 149 -13.76 38.68 1.93
CA ARG A 149 -14.72 37.63 1.54
C ARG A 149 -15.11 37.66 0.06
N GLY A 150 -15.24 38.84 -0.53
CA GLY A 150 -15.53 39.04 -1.97
C GLY A 150 -14.34 38.82 -2.90
N ALA A 151 -13.11 39.04 -2.43
CA ALA A 151 -11.89 38.87 -3.24
C ALA A 151 -11.42 37.41 -3.40
N ARG A 152 -11.96 36.47 -2.60
CA ARG A 152 -11.60 35.03 -2.67
C ARG A 152 -11.99 34.36 -3.99
N PHE A 153 -12.97 34.90 -4.70
CA PHE A 153 -13.48 34.37 -5.98
C PHE A 153 -12.71 34.87 -7.20
N TYR A 154 -11.90 35.93 -7.09
CA TYR A 154 -11.13 36.47 -8.22
C TYR A 154 -9.88 35.62 -8.48
N ARG A 155 -10.07 34.39 -8.95
CA ARG A 155 -9.02 33.50 -9.44
C ARG A 155 -8.98 33.58 -10.96
N LYS A 156 -8.57 34.72 -11.50
CA LYS A 156 -8.25 34.80 -12.94
C LYS A 156 -7.16 33.75 -13.19
N GLY A 157 -7.47 32.74 -14.02
CA GLY A 157 -6.50 31.72 -14.41
C GLY A 157 -5.28 32.38 -15.05
N ARG A 158 -4.16 31.66 -15.14
CA ARG A 158 -3.08 32.09 -16.03
C ARG A 158 -3.68 32.20 -17.43
N ILE A 159 -3.77 33.42 -17.96
CA ILE A 159 -4.08 33.63 -19.37
C ILE A 159 -2.85 33.07 -20.08
N LEU A 160 -2.97 31.87 -20.68
CA LEU A 160 -2.01 31.44 -21.66
C LEU A 160 -2.34 32.28 -22.89
N GLU A 161 -1.57 33.34 -23.12
CA GLU A 161 -1.52 33.91 -24.45
C GLU A 161 -0.84 32.86 -25.32
N GLU A 162 -1.66 32.00 -25.94
CA GLU A 162 -1.21 31.20 -27.06
C GLU A 162 -0.88 32.21 -28.17
N GLY A 163 0.42 32.41 -28.38
CA GLY A 163 0.92 33.26 -29.47
C GLY A 163 0.49 32.68 -30.82
N ILE A 164 -0.09 33.55 -31.63
CA ILE A 164 -0.44 33.34 -33.05
C ILE A 164 0.82 33.17 -33.88
#